data_AF-A0A381V719-F1
#
_entry.id   AF-A0A381V719-F1
#
_cell.length_a   1.000
_cell.length_b   1.000
_cell.length_c   1.000
_cell.angle_alpha   90.00
_cell.angle_beta   90.00
_cell.angle_gamma   90.00
#
_symmetry.space_group_name_H-M   'P 1'
#
loop_
_entity.id
_entity.type
_entity.pdbx_description
1 polymer ?
#
loop_
_entity_poly.entity_id
_entity_poly.type
_entity_poly.pdbx_seq_one_letter_code
_entity_poly.pdbx_strand_id
1 'polypeptide(L)'
;MKVSAFTFIKNGQILGYPFLQSIQSVLPIVDEFVVNVGESEDDTLSLIKSLNSSKIRIIQSKWNDTMQDRGYVYGQQKMIAQFNCTGDWAFYVEGDEVYHESELKKIRETMKIYLTDLNVEALVFDFYHFYGNSNSLLDSPGWYRSEARIIKNSVRTYAPDGLFWLVLDGNKNGRYPKAKHTGAHCYHYGWVRNEEQMNLKSKKVQKYWGKKYEKIDYSKMDQSIIKEFHGTHPKIVQEWLPKELGLFQVDPTYQLTKKQKKHRIMLKLEKLFGIDLSKKHYKLV
;
A
#
# COMPACT_ATOMS: atom_id res chain seq x y z
N MET A 1 12.60 9.76 19.82
CA MET A 1 12.07 9.43 18.48
C MET A 1 10.60 9.77 18.45
N LYS A 2 10.20 10.62 17.49
CA LYS A 2 8.81 10.92 17.15
C LYS A 2 8.48 10.27 15.81
N VAL A 3 7.29 9.70 15.67
CA VAL A 3 6.84 9.04 14.43
C VAL A 3 5.52 9.66 13.99
N SER A 4 5.47 10.14 12.75
CA SER A 4 4.23 10.52 12.10
C SER A 4 3.78 9.38 11.19
N ALA A 5 2.54 8.92 11.33
CA ALA A 5 1.89 8.18 10.24
C ALA A 5 1.20 9.16 9.29
N PHE A 6 0.98 8.75 8.05
CA PHE A 6 0.17 9.52 7.13
C PHE A 6 -0.47 8.68 6.04
N THR A 7 -1.57 9.20 5.49
CA THR A 7 -2.27 8.61 4.36
C THR A 7 -3.01 9.68 3.57
N PHE A 8 -3.54 9.30 2.41
CA PHE A 8 -4.57 10.05 1.71
C PHE A 8 -5.70 9.12 1.32
N ILE A 9 -6.91 9.65 1.24
CA ILE A 9 -8.09 8.86 0.87
C ILE A 9 -9.15 9.74 0.21
N LYS A 10 -9.86 9.17 -0.75
CA LYS A 10 -11.04 9.75 -1.39
C LYS A 10 -12.02 8.63 -1.70
N ASN A 11 -13.30 8.82 -1.38
CA ASN A 11 -14.35 7.83 -1.59
C ASN A 11 -14.03 6.46 -0.92
N GLY A 12 -13.48 6.49 0.28
CA GLY A 12 -13.03 5.32 1.04
C GLY A 12 -14.16 4.31 1.31
N GLN A 13 -15.34 4.81 1.69
CA GLN A 13 -16.51 4.00 2.03
C GLN A 13 -17.10 3.32 0.79
N ILE A 14 -17.47 4.09 -0.25
CA ILE A 14 -18.12 3.51 -1.45
C ILE A 14 -17.18 2.61 -2.24
N LEU A 15 -15.87 2.84 -2.17
CA LEU A 15 -14.86 1.99 -2.80
C LEU A 15 -14.43 0.81 -1.89
N GLY A 16 -15.05 0.66 -0.73
CA GLY A 16 -14.91 -0.51 0.15
C GLY A 16 -13.55 -0.67 0.81
N TYR A 17 -12.75 0.40 0.95
CA TYR A 17 -11.44 0.27 1.60
C TYR A 17 -11.59 0.00 3.10
N PRO A 18 -10.74 -0.83 3.72
CA PRO A 18 -10.64 -0.97 5.17
C PRO A 18 -9.87 0.21 5.80
N PHE A 19 -10.17 1.45 5.39
CA PHE A 19 -9.33 2.61 5.70
C PHE A 19 -9.35 2.99 7.19
N LEU A 20 -10.43 2.69 7.91
CA LEU A 20 -10.48 2.87 9.37
C LEU A 20 -9.54 1.88 10.06
N GLN A 21 -9.59 0.61 9.66
CA GLN A 21 -8.73 -0.45 10.19
C GLN A 21 -7.26 -0.18 9.87
N SER A 22 -6.98 0.28 8.65
CA SER A 22 -5.68 0.75 8.20
C SER A 22 -5.11 1.82 9.14
N ILE A 23 -5.86 2.91 9.37
CA ILE A 23 -5.47 4.00 10.28
C ILE A 23 -5.24 3.45 11.69
N GLN A 24 -6.22 2.74 12.25
CA GLN A 24 -6.18 2.22 13.62
C GLN A 24 -5.02 1.25 13.86
N SER A 25 -4.59 0.50 12.85
CA SER A 25 -3.56 -0.53 13.01
C SER A 25 -2.19 0.02 13.43
N VAL A 26 -1.86 1.27 13.05
CA VAL A 26 -0.56 1.89 13.38
C VAL A 26 -0.64 2.95 14.48
N LEU A 27 -1.84 3.41 14.87
CA LEU A 27 -2.05 4.37 15.97
C LEU A 27 -1.28 4.01 17.28
N PRO A 28 -1.12 2.73 17.66
CA PRO A 28 -0.38 2.38 18.88
C PRO A 28 1.11 2.75 18.85
N ILE A 29 1.73 2.86 17.67
CA ILE A 29 3.19 3.05 17.54
C ILE A 29 3.61 4.41 16.99
N VAL A 30 2.66 5.30 16.72
CA VAL A 30 2.90 6.66 16.21
C VAL A 30 2.50 7.73 17.21
N ASP A 31 3.07 8.91 17.04
CA ASP A 31 2.81 10.09 17.88
C ASP A 31 1.77 11.02 17.24
N GLU A 32 1.67 11.02 15.91
CA GLU A 32 0.59 11.67 15.15
C GLU A 32 0.23 10.85 13.90
N PHE A 33 -0.95 11.10 13.34
CA PHE A 33 -1.41 10.53 12.08
C PHE A 33 -2.03 11.63 11.22
N VAL A 34 -1.39 11.98 10.09
CA VAL A 34 -1.89 12.99 9.15
C VAL A 34 -2.71 12.33 8.04
N VAL A 35 -3.99 12.65 7.94
CA VAL A 35 -4.91 12.08 6.94
C VAL A 35 -5.35 13.17 5.96
N ASN A 36 -4.91 13.08 4.71
CA ASN A 36 -5.40 13.95 3.65
C ASN A 36 -6.66 13.36 2.99
N VAL A 37 -7.81 13.93 3.33
CA VAL A 37 -9.12 13.50 2.83
C VAL A 37 -9.51 14.36 1.63
N GLY A 38 -9.55 13.73 0.46
CA GLY A 38 -10.08 14.36 -0.74
C GLY A 38 -11.59 14.57 -0.63
N GLU A 39 -12.11 15.63 -1.24
CA GLU A 39 -13.56 15.84 -1.44
C GLU A 39 -14.21 14.55 -1.96
N SER A 40 -15.08 13.95 -1.15
CA SER A 40 -15.66 12.63 -1.38
C SER A 40 -17.17 12.73 -1.58
N GLU A 41 -17.73 11.76 -2.28
CA GLU A 41 -19.17 11.62 -2.55
C GLU A 41 -19.89 10.78 -1.48
N ASP A 42 -19.19 10.44 -0.40
CA ASP A 42 -19.59 9.49 0.63
C ASP A 42 -19.16 9.98 2.04
N ASP A 43 -19.43 9.17 3.07
CA ASP A 43 -19.19 9.53 4.47
C ASP A 43 -17.72 9.37 4.89
N THR A 44 -16.77 9.25 3.96
CA THR A 44 -15.34 9.00 4.29
C THR A 44 -14.80 10.00 5.32
N LEU A 45 -15.07 11.29 5.15
CA LEU A 45 -14.62 12.31 6.10
C LEU A 45 -15.25 12.13 7.49
N SER A 46 -16.56 11.87 7.53
CA SER A 46 -17.32 11.68 8.77
C SER A 46 -16.85 10.43 9.53
N LEU A 47 -16.59 9.34 8.81
CA LEU A 47 -16.06 8.09 9.36
C LEU A 47 -14.64 8.25 9.93
N ILE A 48 -13.78 9.06 9.32
CA ILE A 48 -12.44 9.34 9.87
C ILE A 48 -12.57 10.18 11.14
N LYS A 49 -13.45 11.18 11.15
CA LYS A 49 -13.71 12.02 12.33
C LYS A 49 -14.23 11.20 13.51
N SER A 50 -15.03 10.15 13.28
CA SER A 50 -15.59 9.32 14.35
C SER A 50 -14.55 8.44 15.07
N LEU A 51 -13.33 8.29 14.54
CA LEU A 51 -12.23 7.59 15.21
C LEU A 51 -11.80 8.27 16.53
N ASN A 52 -12.15 9.54 16.74
CA ASN A 52 -11.99 10.28 18.01
C ASN A 52 -10.59 10.13 18.67
N SER A 53 -9.53 10.11 17.87
CA SER A 53 -8.15 10.06 18.37
C SER A 53 -7.48 11.43 18.31
N SER A 54 -6.91 11.88 19.42
CA SER A 54 -6.12 13.13 19.47
C SER A 54 -4.86 13.11 18.61
N LYS A 55 -4.42 11.92 18.16
CA LYS A 55 -3.28 11.76 17.25
C LYS A 55 -3.64 12.08 15.80
N ILE A 56 -4.92 11.99 15.41
CA ILE A 56 -5.35 12.15 14.02
C ILE A 56 -5.50 13.63 13.69
N ARG A 57 -4.81 14.08 12.64
CA ARG A 57 -4.92 15.42 12.06
C ARG A 57 -5.43 15.28 10.64
N ILE A 58 -6.57 15.90 10.36
CA ILE A 58 -7.22 15.82 9.04
C ILE A 58 -6.87 17.06 8.22
N ILE A 59 -6.43 16.83 6.98
CA ILE A 59 -6.33 17.84 5.93
C ILE A 59 -7.44 17.53 4.94
N GLN A 60 -8.19 18.55 4.52
CA GLN A 60 -9.17 18.40 3.45
C GLN A 60 -8.60 18.99 2.17
N SER A 61 -8.70 18.28 1.06
CA SER A 61 -8.12 18.69 -0.22
C SER A 61 -9.05 18.45 -1.40
N LYS A 62 -8.79 19.18 -2.48
CA LYS A 62 -9.41 18.94 -3.78
C LYS A 62 -8.39 18.29 -4.70
N TRP A 63 -8.79 17.21 -5.37
CA TRP A 63 -7.93 16.52 -6.33
C TRP A 63 -7.94 17.28 -7.66
N ASN A 64 -6.78 17.37 -8.30
CA ASN A 64 -6.71 17.93 -9.65
C ASN A 64 -7.20 16.90 -10.68
N ASP A 65 -8.47 16.99 -11.06
CA ASP A 65 -9.10 16.11 -12.04
C ASP A 65 -8.57 16.27 -13.48
N THR A 66 -7.83 17.35 -13.77
CA THR A 66 -7.17 17.52 -15.07
C THR A 66 -5.86 16.73 -15.18
N MET A 67 -5.29 16.30 -14.04
CA MET A 67 -4.04 15.53 -14.03
C MET A 67 -4.32 14.06 -14.37
N GLN A 68 -3.88 13.64 -15.56
CA GLN A 68 -4.09 12.28 -16.08
C GLN A 68 -2.78 11.52 -16.34
N ASP A 69 -1.63 12.12 -16.00
CA ASP A 69 -0.34 11.48 -16.25
C ASP A 69 -0.04 10.44 -15.17
N ARG A 70 -0.16 9.16 -15.54
CA ARG A 70 0.33 7.98 -14.78
C ARG A 70 -0.10 7.95 -13.31
N GLY A 71 -1.22 8.56 -12.95
CA GLY A 71 -1.73 8.60 -11.57
C GLY A 71 -1.04 9.61 -10.68
N TYR A 72 -0.33 10.61 -11.23
CA TYR A 72 0.45 11.57 -10.44
C TYR A 72 -0.37 12.32 -9.38
N VAL A 73 -1.68 12.47 -9.56
CA VAL A 73 -2.55 13.02 -8.51
C VAL A 73 -2.41 12.26 -7.19
N TYR A 74 -2.17 10.95 -7.20
CA TYR A 74 -1.92 10.14 -5.99
C TYR A 74 -0.65 10.61 -5.27
N GLY A 75 0.42 10.87 -6.02
CA GLY A 75 1.65 11.44 -5.50
C GLY A 75 1.44 12.83 -4.88
N GLN A 76 0.63 13.68 -5.54
CA GLN A 76 0.25 14.99 -4.98
C GLN A 76 -0.46 14.85 -3.62
N GLN A 77 -1.44 13.96 -3.54
CA GLN A 77 -2.22 13.75 -2.30
C GLN A 77 -1.40 13.12 -1.18
N LYS A 78 -0.52 12.16 -1.53
CA LYS A 78 0.47 11.59 -0.62
C LYS A 78 1.38 12.65 -0.03
N MET A 79 1.94 13.52 -0.88
CA MET A 79 2.87 14.55 -0.46
C MET A 79 2.21 15.65 0.38
N ILE A 80 0.95 16.02 0.13
CA ILE A 80 0.20 16.95 1.00
C ILE A 80 0.19 16.45 2.46
N ALA A 81 -0.12 15.17 2.67
CA ALA A 81 -0.10 14.57 4.00
C ALA A 81 1.33 14.42 4.54
N GLN A 82 2.27 13.96 3.70
CA GLN A 82 3.67 13.78 4.09
C GLN A 82 4.32 15.09 4.56
N PHE A 83 4.13 16.20 3.83
CA PHE A 83 4.71 17.50 4.18
C PHE A 83 4.17 18.09 5.47
N ASN A 84 3.09 17.53 6.03
CA ASN A 84 2.53 17.91 7.32
C ASN A 84 2.97 16.99 8.47
N CYS A 85 3.81 15.99 8.20
CA CYS A 85 4.45 15.15 9.22
C CYS A 85 5.57 15.91 9.93
N THR A 86 5.63 15.78 11.25
CA THR A 86 6.61 16.48 12.11
C THR A 86 7.52 15.55 12.90
N GLY A 87 7.38 14.23 12.74
CA GLY A 87 8.22 13.22 13.38
C GLY A 87 9.60 13.09 12.74
N ASP A 88 10.45 12.26 13.33
CA ASP A 88 11.72 11.84 12.72
C ASP A 88 11.46 10.92 11.52
N TRP A 89 10.47 10.04 11.67
CA TRP A 89 10.00 9.10 10.66
C TRP A 89 8.59 9.44 10.18
N ALA A 90 8.35 9.24 8.88
CA ALA A 90 7.05 9.31 8.22
C ALA A 90 6.64 7.91 7.74
N PHE A 91 5.62 7.34 8.39
CA PHE A 91 5.05 6.03 8.08
C PHE A 91 3.82 6.19 7.16
N TYR A 92 4.01 5.90 5.89
CA TYR A 92 2.93 5.87 4.91
C TYR A 92 2.14 4.57 5.01
N VAL A 93 0.82 4.69 5.09
CA VAL A 93 -0.11 3.55 5.15
C VAL A 93 -1.23 3.77 4.15
N GLU A 94 -1.37 2.90 3.15
CA GLU A 94 -2.50 2.99 2.21
C GLU A 94 -3.82 2.51 2.83
N GLY A 95 -4.96 2.96 2.30
CA GLY A 95 -6.28 2.68 2.88
C GLY A 95 -6.69 1.19 2.86
N ASP A 96 -5.97 0.35 2.13
CA ASP A 96 -6.09 -1.11 2.07
C ASP A 96 -4.90 -1.85 2.70
N GLU A 97 -4.04 -1.14 3.43
CA GLU A 97 -2.90 -1.71 4.16
C GLU A 97 -3.17 -1.73 5.67
N VAL A 98 -2.94 -2.87 6.30
CA VAL A 98 -3.11 -3.05 7.75
C VAL A 98 -1.86 -3.71 8.31
N TYR A 99 -1.43 -3.29 9.50
CA TYR A 99 -0.26 -3.85 10.17
C TYR A 99 -0.69 -4.72 11.36
N HIS A 100 -0.11 -5.92 11.46
CA HIS A 100 -0.48 -6.89 12.48
C HIS A 100 0.02 -6.45 13.86
N GLU A 101 -0.84 -6.55 14.88
CA GLU A 101 -0.53 -6.04 16.23
C GLU A 101 0.72 -6.67 16.85
N SER A 102 1.00 -7.94 16.50
CA SER A 102 2.19 -8.67 16.94
C SER A 102 3.51 -8.14 16.35
N GLU A 103 3.45 -7.41 15.23
CA GLU A 103 4.64 -6.88 14.54
C GLU A 103 4.92 -5.41 14.87
N LEU A 104 3.97 -4.70 15.48
CA LEU A 104 4.09 -3.27 15.80
C LEU A 104 5.31 -2.95 16.66
N LYS A 105 5.63 -3.79 17.66
CA LYS A 105 6.83 -3.63 18.49
C LYS A 105 8.11 -3.69 17.64
N LYS A 106 8.22 -4.69 16.76
CA LYS A 106 9.36 -4.90 15.86
C LYS A 106 9.55 -3.70 14.91
N ILE A 107 8.46 -3.16 14.36
CA ILE A 107 8.48 -1.96 13.52
C ILE A 107 9.05 -0.77 14.31
N ARG A 108 8.53 -0.53 15.52
CA ARG A 108 8.97 0.58 16.37
C ARG A 108 10.43 0.45 16.80
N GLU A 109 10.90 -0.75 17.12
CA GLU A 109 12.32 -0.98 17.45
C GLU A 109 13.23 -0.77 16.22
N THR A 110 12.82 -1.21 15.04
CA THR A 110 13.57 -0.97 13.80
C THR A 110 13.77 0.53 13.54
N MET A 111 12.70 1.33 13.71
CA MET A 111 12.79 2.79 13.59
C MET A 111 13.78 3.40 14.57
N LYS A 112 13.87 2.88 15.81
CA LYS A 112 14.84 3.36 16.80
C LYS A 112 16.27 2.97 16.43
N ILE A 113 16.49 1.73 16.02
CA ILE A 113 17.83 1.20 15.65
C ILE A 113 18.46 2.05 14.54
N TYR A 114 17.69 2.37 13.50
CA TYR A 114 18.21 3.10 12.34
C TYR A 114 17.98 4.61 12.37
N LEU A 115 17.50 5.15 13.50
CA LEU A 115 17.18 6.57 13.63
C LEU A 115 18.40 7.45 13.30
N THR A 116 19.55 7.13 13.91
CA THR A 116 20.79 7.91 13.79
C THR A 116 21.71 7.42 12.67
N ASP A 117 21.38 6.32 12.00
CA ASP A 117 22.15 5.82 10.85
C ASP A 117 21.89 6.68 9.61
N LEU A 118 22.83 7.56 9.27
CA LEU A 118 22.72 8.46 8.12
C LEU A 118 22.73 7.75 6.76
N ASN A 119 23.13 6.48 6.71
CA ASN A 119 23.08 5.69 5.48
C ASN A 119 21.69 5.08 5.22
N VAL A 120 20.80 5.09 6.22
CA VAL A 120 19.43 4.56 6.11
C VAL A 120 18.44 5.71 5.97
N GLU A 121 17.72 5.72 4.86
CA GLU A 121 16.73 6.74 4.52
C GLU A 121 15.30 6.21 4.67
N ALA A 122 15.08 4.93 4.39
CA ALA A 122 13.78 4.27 4.43
C ALA A 122 13.80 2.92 5.17
N LEU A 123 12.63 2.46 5.59
CA LEU A 123 12.40 1.09 6.04
C LEU A 123 11.37 0.40 5.15
N VAL A 124 11.68 -0.84 4.80
CA VAL A 124 10.89 -1.65 3.87
C VAL A 124 10.23 -2.83 4.59
N PHE A 125 9.10 -3.25 4.02
CA PHE A 125 8.25 -4.31 4.53
C PHE A 125 8.05 -5.36 3.45
N ASP A 126 7.90 -6.62 3.85
CA ASP A 126 7.39 -7.66 2.97
C ASP A 126 5.87 -7.52 2.82
N PHE A 127 5.30 -7.96 1.69
CA PHE A 127 3.88 -7.78 1.39
C PHE A 127 3.14 -9.10 1.32
N TYR A 128 2.01 -9.15 2.04
CA TYR A 128 0.96 -10.10 1.79
C TYR A 128 -0.10 -9.45 0.90
N HIS A 129 -0.07 -9.80 -0.39
CA HIS A 129 -1.07 -9.36 -1.36
C HIS A 129 -2.25 -10.32 -1.40
N PHE A 130 -3.28 -10.03 -0.60
CA PHE A 130 -4.49 -10.83 -0.57
C PHE A 130 -5.35 -10.63 -1.83
N TYR A 131 -5.97 -11.70 -2.33
CA TYR A 131 -6.71 -11.70 -3.59
C TYR A 131 -7.97 -12.57 -3.57
N GLY A 132 -9.10 -11.97 -3.92
CA GLY A 132 -10.41 -12.64 -3.99
C GLY A 132 -11.02 -12.90 -2.62
N ASN A 133 -10.26 -13.49 -1.70
CA ASN A 133 -10.68 -13.73 -0.32
C ASN A 133 -9.53 -13.52 0.69
N SER A 134 -9.81 -13.75 1.97
CA SER A 134 -8.85 -13.61 3.07
C SER A 134 -7.78 -14.71 3.11
N ASN A 135 -8.00 -15.86 2.47
CA ASN A 135 -7.10 -17.01 2.57
C ASN A 135 -6.09 -17.11 1.42
N SER A 136 -6.11 -16.17 0.47
CA SER A 136 -5.41 -16.31 -0.80
C SER A 136 -4.44 -15.17 -1.04
N LEU A 137 -3.16 -15.49 -1.24
CA LEU A 137 -2.09 -14.57 -1.58
C LEU A 137 -1.67 -14.69 -3.05
N LEU A 138 -1.25 -13.58 -3.64
CA LEU A 138 -0.55 -13.57 -4.91
C LEU A 138 0.96 -13.69 -4.70
N ASP A 139 1.56 -14.75 -5.25
CA ASP A 139 3.02 -14.93 -5.34
C ASP A 139 3.45 -14.89 -6.81
N SER A 140 3.84 -13.71 -7.26
CA SER A 140 4.31 -13.49 -8.63
C SER A 140 5.20 -12.25 -8.69
N PRO A 141 6.26 -12.26 -9.52
CA PRO A 141 7.09 -11.07 -9.76
C PRO A 141 6.34 -9.94 -10.49
N GLY A 142 5.10 -10.19 -10.92
CA GLY A 142 4.18 -9.14 -11.37
C GLY A 142 3.71 -8.19 -10.27
N TRP A 143 3.91 -8.59 -9.01
CA TRP A 143 3.62 -7.83 -7.80
C TRP A 143 4.93 -7.59 -7.06
N TYR A 144 5.09 -6.42 -6.46
CA TYR A 144 6.26 -6.16 -5.63
C TYR A 144 6.15 -7.02 -4.37
N ARG A 145 7.23 -7.69 -3.99
CA ARG A 145 7.21 -8.52 -2.77
C ARG A 145 7.52 -7.72 -1.51
N SER A 146 8.15 -6.57 -1.69
CA SER A 146 8.50 -5.66 -0.63
C SER A 146 8.51 -4.22 -1.12
N GLU A 147 8.23 -3.27 -0.24
CA GLU A 147 8.25 -1.85 -0.56
C GLU A 147 8.59 -0.99 0.66
N ALA A 148 9.15 0.20 0.40
CA ALA A 148 9.33 1.21 1.42
C ALA A 148 7.97 1.72 1.89
N ARG A 149 7.77 1.76 3.22
CA ARG A 149 6.59 2.39 3.84
C ARG A 149 6.95 3.39 4.91
N ILE A 150 8.18 3.38 5.40
CA ILE A 150 8.66 4.40 6.33
C ILE A 150 9.84 5.14 5.68
N ILE A 151 9.82 6.47 5.72
CA ILE A 151 10.89 7.35 5.19
C ILE A 151 11.28 8.36 6.28
N LYS A 152 12.57 8.73 6.37
CA LYS A 152 13.00 9.82 7.25
C LYS A 152 12.45 11.15 6.75
N ASN A 153 11.85 11.93 7.65
CA ASN A 153 11.35 13.27 7.30
C ASN A 153 12.48 14.26 6.98
N SER A 154 13.69 13.99 7.48
CA SER A 154 14.89 14.80 7.17
C SER A 154 15.43 14.58 5.75
N VAL A 155 14.90 13.61 4.99
CA VAL A 155 15.36 13.31 3.63
C VAL A 155 14.48 14.06 2.62
N ARG A 156 15.13 14.81 1.73
CA ARG A 156 14.45 15.49 0.62
C ARG A 156 13.90 14.46 -0.36
N THR A 157 12.60 14.19 -0.26
CA THR A 157 11.91 13.20 -1.09
C THR A 157 10.79 13.78 -1.92
N TYR A 158 10.43 13.07 -2.98
CA TYR A 158 9.31 13.33 -3.86
C TYR A 158 8.62 12.01 -4.20
N ALA A 159 7.29 12.01 -4.30
CA ALA A 159 6.52 10.83 -4.71
C ALA A 159 5.98 11.02 -6.14
N PRO A 160 6.47 10.26 -7.13
CA PRO A 160 5.97 10.36 -8.51
C PRO A 160 4.58 9.74 -8.70
N ASP A 161 4.14 8.91 -7.76
CA ASP A 161 2.82 8.30 -7.68
C ASP A 161 2.48 7.99 -6.19
N GLY A 162 1.43 7.21 -5.94
CA GLY A 162 1.07 6.79 -4.59
C GLY A 162 2.04 5.78 -3.97
N LEU A 163 2.76 4.99 -4.77
CA LEU A 163 3.43 3.77 -4.30
C LEU A 163 4.76 4.03 -3.59
N PHE A 164 5.66 4.82 -4.19
CA PHE A 164 7.05 4.91 -3.73
C PHE A 164 7.59 6.34 -3.62
N TRP A 165 8.85 6.48 -3.22
CA TRP A 165 9.57 7.76 -3.17
C TRP A 165 10.81 7.76 -4.04
N LEU A 166 11.17 8.94 -4.51
CA LEU A 166 12.49 9.27 -4.99
C LEU A 166 13.16 10.23 -4.01
N VAL A 167 14.44 9.99 -3.71
CA VAL A 167 15.33 10.90 -2.98
C VAL A 167 16.02 11.82 -3.98
N LEU A 168 16.07 13.11 -3.64
CA LEU A 168 16.66 14.16 -4.46
C LEU A 168 17.98 14.64 -3.84
N ASP A 169 19.11 14.09 -4.31
CA ASP A 169 20.45 14.61 -3.94
C ASP A 169 20.72 15.97 -4.60
N GLY A 170 20.06 16.23 -5.73
CA GLY A 170 20.08 17.50 -6.44
C GLY A 170 18.71 17.82 -7.05
N ASN A 171 18.62 18.85 -7.88
CA ASN A 171 17.33 19.34 -8.38
C ASN A 171 16.79 18.60 -9.62
N LYS A 172 17.61 17.78 -10.30
CA LYS A 172 17.29 17.26 -11.63
C LYS A 172 16.95 15.77 -11.66
N ASN A 173 17.63 14.97 -10.83
CA ASN A 173 17.54 13.51 -10.89
C ASN A 173 17.17 12.96 -9.52
N GLY A 174 16.16 12.08 -9.50
CA GLY A 174 15.78 11.30 -8.32
C GLY A 174 16.37 9.91 -8.36
N ARG A 175 16.66 9.35 -7.19
CA ARG A 175 17.06 7.95 -7.00
C ARG A 175 16.16 7.27 -5.97
N TYR A 176 16.13 5.95 -5.94
CA TYR A 176 15.43 5.25 -4.86
C TYR A 176 16.13 5.45 -3.50
N PRO A 177 15.37 5.46 -2.39
CA PRO A 177 15.94 5.57 -1.05
C PRO A 177 16.79 4.35 -0.70
N LYS A 178 17.83 4.57 0.09
CA LYS A 178 18.59 3.53 0.77
C LYS A 178 17.77 3.00 1.94
N ALA A 179 17.58 1.69 2.02
CA ALA A 179 16.64 1.08 2.93
C ALA A 179 17.21 -0.07 3.76
N LYS A 180 16.65 -0.22 4.95
CA LYS A 180 16.80 -1.41 5.80
C LYS A 180 15.47 -2.15 5.91
N HIS A 181 15.55 -3.46 6.03
CA HIS A 181 14.37 -4.30 6.19
C HIS A 181 13.85 -4.25 7.64
N THR A 182 12.53 -4.13 7.83
CA THR A 182 11.90 -4.17 9.17
C THR A 182 11.74 -5.58 9.71
N GLY A 183 11.72 -6.56 8.81
CA GLY A 183 11.32 -7.93 9.10
C GLY A 183 9.83 -8.08 9.38
N ALA A 184 9.03 -7.02 9.20
CA ALA A 184 7.58 -7.00 9.37
C ALA A 184 6.87 -7.07 8.01
N HIS A 185 5.58 -7.39 8.06
CA HIS A 185 4.74 -7.53 6.87
C HIS A 185 3.68 -6.43 6.80
N CYS A 186 3.42 -5.98 5.59
CA CYS A 186 2.25 -5.20 5.24
C CYS A 186 1.15 -6.13 4.73
N TYR A 187 0.00 -6.15 5.41
CA TYR A 187 -1.15 -6.94 5.01
C TYR A 187 -2.00 -6.09 4.07
N HIS A 188 -1.89 -6.35 2.77
CA HIS A 188 -2.48 -5.53 1.73
C HIS A 188 -3.73 -6.22 1.16
N TYR A 189 -4.89 -5.67 1.50
CA TYR A 189 -6.23 -6.20 1.21
C TYR A 189 -6.88 -5.61 -0.05
N GLY A 190 -6.10 -4.95 -0.90
CA GLY A 190 -6.62 -4.17 -2.03
C GLY A 190 -7.50 -4.97 -2.99
N TRP A 191 -7.24 -6.27 -3.14
CA TRP A 191 -7.97 -7.21 -4.01
C TRP A 191 -8.90 -8.18 -3.26
N VAL A 192 -9.16 -7.95 -1.97
CA VAL A 192 -10.18 -8.71 -1.20
C VAL A 192 -11.55 -8.08 -1.33
N ARG A 193 -11.61 -6.79 -1.67
CA ARG A 193 -12.85 -6.08 -1.99
C ARG A 193 -13.62 -6.79 -3.10
N ASN A 194 -14.95 -6.69 -3.04
CA ASN A 194 -15.80 -7.32 -4.02
C ASN A 194 -15.61 -6.71 -5.42
N GLU A 195 -15.96 -7.47 -6.46
CA GLU A 195 -15.75 -7.03 -7.84
C GLU A 195 -16.54 -5.76 -8.18
N GLU A 196 -17.71 -5.55 -7.57
CA GLU A 196 -18.51 -4.34 -7.78
C GLU A 196 -17.74 -3.08 -7.34
N GLN A 197 -17.19 -3.09 -6.13
CA GLN A 197 -16.36 -2.02 -5.58
C GLN A 197 -15.11 -1.79 -6.41
N MET A 198 -14.48 -2.87 -6.90
CA MET A 198 -13.30 -2.76 -7.76
C MET A 198 -13.63 -2.17 -9.13
N ASN A 199 -14.74 -2.59 -9.73
CA ASN A 199 -15.22 -2.02 -10.98
C ASN A 199 -15.63 -0.55 -10.80
N LEU A 200 -16.25 -0.19 -9.68
CA LEU A 200 -16.54 1.20 -9.33
C LEU A 200 -15.25 2.03 -9.18
N LYS A 201 -14.23 1.50 -8.49
CA LYS A 201 -12.89 2.11 -8.42
C LYS A 201 -12.34 2.32 -9.82
N SER A 202 -12.39 1.31 -10.69
CA SER A 202 -11.90 1.45 -12.06
C SER A 202 -12.64 2.55 -12.83
N LYS A 203 -13.98 2.67 -12.69
CA LYS A 203 -14.76 3.72 -13.35
C LYS A 203 -14.36 5.13 -12.87
N LYS A 204 -14.13 5.29 -11.56
CA LYS A 204 -13.85 6.59 -10.95
C LYS A 204 -12.39 7.03 -11.07
N VAL A 205 -11.44 6.09 -11.06
CA VAL A 205 -10.01 6.37 -10.86
C VAL A 205 -9.17 6.29 -12.13
N GLN A 206 -9.54 5.46 -13.12
CA GLN A 206 -8.72 5.27 -14.35
C GLN A 206 -8.47 6.58 -15.12
N LYS A 207 -9.35 7.58 -14.96
CA LYS A 207 -9.17 8.93 -15.52
C LYS A 207 -7.82 9.54 -15.14
N TYR A 208 -7.31 9.29 -13.94
CA TYR A 208 -6.03 9.82 -13.46
C TYR A 208 -4.80 9.18 -14.13
N TRP A 209 -5.00 8.09 -14.88
CA TRP A 209 -3.98 7.44 -15.71
C TRP A 209 -4.22 7.68 -17.21
N GLY A 210 -5.18 8.53 -17.59
CA GLY A 210 -5.57 8.76 -18.98
C GLY A 210 -6.23 7.53 -19.62
N LYS A 211 -6.79 6.63 -18.79
CA LYS A 211 -7.38 5.36 -19.23
C LYS A 211 -8.90 5.38 -19.07
N LYS A 212 -9.55 4.55 -19.88
CA LYS A 212 -10.97 4.25 -19.75
C LYS A 212 -11.18 3.16 -18.70
N TYR A 213 -12.43 3.01 -18.27
CA TYR A 213 -12.86 1.88 -17.45
C TYR A 213 -12.42 0.55 -18.06
N GLU A 214 -11.84 -0.31 -17.23
CA GLU A 214 -11.47 -1.68 -17.56
C GLU A 214 -12.24 -2.59 -16.60
N LYS A 215 -13.02 -3.53 -17.14
CA LYS A 215 -13.79 -4.46 -16.31
C LYS A 215 -12.81 -5.36 -15.56
N ILE A 216 -12.91 -5.33 -14.24
CA ILE A 216 -12.20 -6.23 -13.34
C ILE A 216 -13.05 -7.49 -13.17
N ASP A 217 -12.38 -8.63 -13.35
CA ASP A 217 -12.94 -9.98 -13.27
C ASP A 217 -11.86 -10.85 -12.62
N TYR A 218 -12.09 -11.23 -11.36
CA TYR A 218 -11.14 -11.94 -10.53
C TYR A 218 -10.93 -13.39 -11.00
N SER A 219 -11.89 -13.94 -11.75
CA SER A 219 -11.74 -15.27 -12.34
C SER A 219 -10.69 -15.30 -13.45
N LYS A 220 -10.24 -14.14 -13.96
CA LYS A 220 -9.24 -14.01 -15.03
C LYS A 220 -7.81 -13.87 -14.52
N MET A 221 -7.41 -14.80 -13.66
CA MET A 221 -6.09 -14.82 -13.02
C MET A 221 -5.36 -16.15 -13.27
N ASP A 222 -4.04 -16.14 -13.11
CA ASP A 222 -3.25 -17.37 -13.13
C ASP A 222 -3.42 -18.13 -11.80
N GLN A 223 -4.15 -19.25 -11.77
CA GLN A 223 -4.33 -20.05 -10.54
C GLN A 223 -3.00 -20.44 -9.88
N SER A 224 -1.93 -20.64 -10.67
CA SER A 224 -0.65 -21.13 -10.15
C SER A 224 0.09 -20.16 -9.24
N ILE A 225 -0.26 -18.86 -9.30
CA ILE A 225 0.31 -17.81 -8.45
C ILE A 225 -0.52 -17.54 -7.20
N ILE A 226 -1.70 -18.17 -7.07
CA ILE A 226 -2.54 -18.03 -5.89
C ILE A 226 -2.09 -19.08 -4.87
N LYS A 227 -1.69 -18.62 -3.68
CA LYS A 227 -1.16 -19.44 -2.58
C LYS A 227 -2.03 -19.28 -1.34
N GLU A 228 -2.12 -20.33 -0.56
CA GLU A 228 -2.84 -20.29 0.70
C GLU A 228 -2.07 -19.45 1.72
N PHE A 229 -2.78 -18.59 2.44
CA PHE A 229 -2.27 -17.86 3.58
C PHE A 229 -2.38 -18.73 4.83
N HIS A 230 -1.25 -18.99 5.48
CA HIS A 230 -1.19 -19.81 6.70
C HIS A 230 -0.95 -19.00 7.98
N GLY A 231 -0.93 -17.67 7.89
CA GLY A 231 -0.78 -16.78 9.05
C GLY A 231 -2.11 -16.40 9.69
N THR A 232 -2.08 -15.38 10.55
CA THR A 232 -3.27 -14.78 11.16
C THR A 232 -3.51 -13.39 10.61
N HIS A 233 -4.78 -13.00 10.47
CA HIS A 233 -5.14 -11.63 10.13
C HIS A 233 -5.11 -10.73 11.37
N PRO A 234 -4.71 -9.45 11.22
CA PRO A 234 -4.81 -8.46 12.29
C PRO A 234 -6.23 -8.43 12.86
N LYS A 235 -6.39 -8.41 14.19
CA LYS A 235 -7.72 -8.45 14.82
C LYS A 235 -8.65 -7.36 14.31
N ILE A 236 -8.10 -6.15 14.09
CA ILE A 236 -8.86 -4.98 13.69
C ILE A 236 -9.56 -5.13 12.33
N VAL A 237 -9.08 -6.01 11.44
CA VAL A 237 -9.65 -6.19 10.09
C VAL A 237 -10.62 -7.36 9.98
N GLN A 238 -10.74 -8.20 11.01
CA GLN A 238 -11.47 -9.47 10.92
C GLN A 238 -12.95 -9.29 10.55
N GLU A 239 -13.62 -8.28 11.10
CA GLU A 239 -15.03 -8.00 10.79
C GLU A 239 -15.25 -7.51 9.35
N TRP A 240 -14.22 -6.95 8.73
CA TRP A 240 -14.27 -6.46 7.35
C TRP A 240 -14.01 -7.59 6.33
N LEU A 241 -13.36 -8.68 6.72
CA LEU A 241 -12.97 -9.76 5.79
C LEU A 241 -14.18 -10.57 5.32
N PRO A 242 -14.15 -11.06 4.05
CA PRO A 242 -15.11 -12.04 3.58
C PRO A 242 -14.94 -13.36 4.36
N LYS A 243 -16.05 -14.08 4.54
CA LYS A 243 -16.12 -15.34 5.31
C LYS A 243 -15.93 -16.60 4.46
N GLU A 244 -15.48 -16.44 3.22
CA GLU A 244 -15.21 -17.56 2.32
C GLU A 244 -14.08 -18.43 2.87
N LEU A 245 -14.20 -19.75 2.68
CA LEU A 245 -13.22 -20.72 3.13
C LEU A 245 -12.38 -21.22 1.95
N GLY A 246 -11.12 -21.53 2.23
CA GLY A 246 -10.19 -22.12 1.27
C GLY A 246 -9.65 -21.15 0.23
N LEU A 247 -8.86 -21.70 -0.69
CA LEU A 247 -8.16 -20.97 -1.74
C LEU A 247 -9.14 -20.46 -2.80
N PHE A 248 -8.98 -19.19 -3.21
CA PHE A 248 -9.75 -18.60 -4.29
C PHE A 248 -9.55 -19.38 -5.59
N GLN A 249 -10.66 -19.74 -6.24
CA GLN A 249 -10.68 -20.50 -7.49
C GLN A 249 -10.98 -19.57 -8.66
N VAL A 250 -10.07 -19.55 -9.64
CA VAL A 250 -10.22 -18.80 -10.89
C VAL A 250 -10.97 -19.66 -11.92
N ASP A 251 -11.35 -19.07 -13.06
CA ASP A 251 -11.95 -19.83 -14.16
C ASP A 251 -10.92 -20.85 -14.72
N PRO A 252 -11.19 -22.18 -14.63
CA PRO A 252 -10.25 -23.19 -15.09
C PRO A 252 -10.03 -23.18 -16.62
N THR A 253 -10.92 -22.53 -17.37
CA THR A 253 -10.82 -22.40 -18.83
C THR A 253 -10.07 -21.13 -19.26
N TYR A 254 -9.70 -20.26 -18.31
CA TYR A 254 -9.08 -18.98 -18.58
C TYR A 254 -7.72 -19.12 -19.30
N GLN A 255 -7.60 -18.43 -20.44
CA GLN A 255 -6.37 -18.36 -21.20
C GLN A 255 -5.51 -17.19 -20.74
N LEU A 256 -4.32 -17.50 -20.23
CA LEU A 256 -3.39 -16.49 -19.72
C LEU A 256 -3.00 -15.47 -20.79
N THR A 257 -2.95 -14.22 -20.36
CA THR A 257 -2.39 -13.12 -21.15
C THR A 257 -0.89 -13.30 -21.39
N LYS A 258 -0.36 -12.60 -22.41
CA LYS A 258 1.10 -12.53 -22.66
C LYS A 258 1.86 -12.05 -21.41
N LYS A 259 1.28 -11.13 -20.63
CA LYS A 259 1.86 -10.60 -19.38
C LYS A 259 1.95 -11.68 -18.30
N GLN A 260 0.88 -12.43 -18.04
CA GLN A 260 0.89 -13.53 -17.07
C GLN A 260 1.84 -14.66 -17.50
N LYS A 261 1.87 -15.01 -18.79
CA LYS A 261 2.83 -15.98 -19.34
C LYS A 261 4.28 -15.54 -19.10
N LYS A 262 4.59 -14.25 -19.32
CA LYS A 262 5.91 -13.66 -18.99
C LYS A 262 6.23 -13.82 -17.50
N HIS A 263 5.31 -13.47 -16.61
CA HIS A 263 5.55 -13.60 -15.16
C HIS A 263 5.76 -15.06 -14.73
N ARG A 264 5.06 -16.01 -15.36
CA ARG A 264 5.28 -17.44 -15.13
C ARG A 264 6.67 -17.90 -15.54
N ILE A 265 7.21 -17.36 -16.64
CA ILE A 265 8.61 -17.61 -17.03
C ILE A 265 9.56 -17.00 -16.00
N MET A 266 9.31 -15.77 -15.55
CA MET A 266 10.12 -15.12 -14.51
C MET A 266 10.14 -15.97 -13.23
N LEU A 267 9.00 -16.49 -12.76
CA LEU A 267 8.94 -17.41 -11.60
C LEU A 267 9.82 -18.66 -11.78
N LYS A 268 9.90 -19.21 -12.99
CA LYS A 268 10.80 -20.34 -13.26
C LYS A 268 12.27 -19.94 -13.13
N LEU A 269 12.63 -18.75 -13.63
CA LEU A 269 13.99 -18.21 -13.51
C LEU A 269 14.35 -17.92 -12.05
N GLU A 270 13.44 -17.33 -11.27
CA GLU A 270 13.62 -17.09 -9.84
C GLU A 270 13.95 -18.40 -9.10
N LYS A 271 13.18 -19.47 -9.36
CA LYS A 271 13.42 -20.79 -8.76
C LYS A 271 14.74 -21.42 -9.19
N LEU A 272 15.13 -21.21 -10.45
CA LEU A 272 16.35 -21.80 -11.00
C LEU A 272 17.60 -21.10 -10.47
N PHE A 273 17.56 -19.78 -10.31
CA PHE A 273 18.74 -18.95 -9.98
C PHE A 273 18.74 -18.41 -8.55
N GLY A 274 17.68 -18.61 -7.77
CA GLY A 274 17.57 -18.06 -6.41
C GLY A 274 17.51 -16.53 -6.37
N ILE A 275 16.97 -15.91 -7.42
CA ILE A 275 16.87 -14.44 -7.56
C ILE A 275 15.43 -13.96 -7.36
N ASP A 276 15.27 -12.68 -7.07
CA ASP A 276 13.97 -11.99 -7.01
C ASP A 276 13.89 -10.95 -8.12
N LEU A 277 13.02 -11.20 -9.09
CA LEU A 277 12.77 -10.40 -10.28
C LEU A 277 11.58 -9.44 -10.11
N SER A 278 10.99 -9.37 -8.91
CA SER A 278 9.98 -8.37 -8.60
C SER A 278 10.57 -6.96 -8.59
N LYS A 279 9.73 -5.96 -8.83
CA LYS A 279 10.17 -4.55 -8.78
C LYS A 279 10.46 -4.14 -7.34
N LYS A 280 11.52 -3.35 -7.16
CA LYS A 280 11.91 -2.73 -5.89
C LYS A 280 12.16 -1.25 -6.12
N HIS A 281 11.49 -0.39 -5.35
CA HIS A 281 11.68 1.06 -5.41
C HIS A 281 12.53 1.57 -4.24
N TYR A 282 13.57 0.80 -3.89
CA TYR A 282 14.53 1.06 -2.83
C TYR A 282 15.85 0.35 -3.14
N LYS A 283 16.93 0.72 -2.44
CA LYS A 283 18.22 0.02 -2.46
C LYS A 283 18.55 -0.48 -1.06
N LEU A 284 18.72 -1.79 -0.87
CA LEU A 284 19.18 -2.32 0.42
C LEU A 284 20.62 -1.87 0.70
N VAL A 285 20.86 -1.47 1.95
CA VAL A 285 22.17 -1.11 2.50
C VAL A 285 22.35 -1.75 3.86
#